data_AF-A0A0U2W414-F1
#
_entry.id   AF-A0A0U2W414-F1
#
_cell.length_a   1.000
_cell.length_b   1.000
_cell.length_c   1.000
_cell.angle_alpha   90.00
_cell.angle_beta   90.00
_cell.angle_gamma   90.00
#
_symmetry.space_group_name_H-M   'P 1'
#
loop_
_entity.id
_entity.type
_entity.pdbx_description
1 polymer ?
#
loop_
_entity_poly.entity_id
_entity_poly.type
_entity_poly.pdbx_seq_one_letter_code
_entity_poly.pdbx_strand_id
1 'polypeptide(L)'
;MRRIGPAWFALLAVALFILSAGCGARTNETGGSGGNGTPEGGGSGQTVSEAKITLFFTDDEMSDIVEQQTVIRYTDDEDKLKQALEALRTGAKEGAVSLWEKAEFKSVKAEGGAVTLDIHLPDEARFGAPGEALALESLKRTLFQFEEVESIEVLVDGEAVDSLMGHEELPHPIVRDESA
;
A
#
# COMPACT_ATOMS: atom_id res chain seq x y z
N MET A 1 25.93 1.04 -44.89
CA MET A 1 26.65 2.22 -44.39
C MET A 1 26.43 2.36 -42.89
N ARG A 2 27.51 2.35 -42.09
CA ARG A 2 27.48 2.62 -40.64
C ARG A 2 27.68 4.12 -40.42
N ARG A 3 26.78 4.78 -39.69
CA ARG A 3 27.00 6.16 -39.21
C ARG A 3 27.62 6.11 -37.82
N ILE A 4 28.80 6.71 -37.73
CA ILE A 4 29.65 6.91 -36.55
C ILE A 4 29.67 8.43 -36.33
N GLY A 5 29.55 8.91 -35.09
CA GLY A 5 29.73 10.32 -34.73
C GLY A 5 29.66 10.54 -33.21
N PRO A 6 30.41 11.52 -32.64
CA PRO A 6 31.47 11.20 -31.68
C PRO A 6 31.27 11.70 -30.24
N ALA A 7 31.93 11.01 -29.32
CA ALA A 7 32.29 11.47 -27.99
C ALA A 7 33.26 12.66 -28.05
N TRP A 8 32.97 13.73 -27.31
CA TRP A 8 33.89 14.81 -26.92
C TRP A 8 33.79 14.91 -25.40
N PHE A 9 34.85 14.53 -24.66
CA PHE A 9 35.87 15.43 -24.10
C PHE A 9 35.25 16.66 -23.40
N ALA A 10 35.57 17.08 -22.19
CA ALA A 10 36.39 16.61 -21.07
C ALA A 10 36.26 17.70 -20.00
N LEU A 11 36.60 17.38 -18.75
CA LEU A 11 37.24 18.27 -17.76
C LEU A 11 36.63 19.67 -17.52
N LEU A 12 36.29 20.00 -16.27
CA LEU A 12 37.26 20.46 -15.25
C LEU A 12 36.54 20.81 -13.94
N ALA A 13 37.26 20.59 -12.84
CA ALA A 13 36.87 20.83 -11.46
C ALA A 13 36.69 22.32 -11.11
N VAL A 14 36.03 22.61 -9.98
CA VAL A 14 36.58 23.39 -8.85
C VAL A 14 35.63 23.31 -7.65
N ALA A 15 36.21 23.00 -6.49
CA ALA A 15 35.59 22.96 -5.18
C ALA A 15 35.33 24.36 -4.60
N LEU A 16 34.30 24.52 -3.78
CA LEU A 16 34.31 25.54 -2.73
C LEU A 16 33.49 25.12 -1.50
N PHE A 17 34.21 25.01 -0.38
CA PHE A 17 33.75 24.88 1.00
C PHE A 17 32.82 26.02 1.42
N ILE A 18 31.72 25.71 2.12
CA ILE A 18 31.26 26.52 3.26
C ILE A 18 30.78 25.58 4.37
N LEU A 19 31.58 25.47 5.44
CA LEU A 19 31.11 25.06 6.76
C LEU A 19 30.42 26.26 7.42
N SER A 20 29.18 26.08 7.86
CA SER A 20 28.58 26.94 8.88
C SER A 20 28.26 26.10 10.11
N ALA A 21 29.20 26.09 11.04
CA ALA A 21 28.95 25.74 12.43
C ALA A 21 28.23 26.92 13.09
N GLY A 22 27.02 26.69 13.60
CA GLY A 22 26.24 27.66 14.35
C GLY A 22 25.74 27.04 15.65
N CYS A 23 26.57 27.01 16.69
CA CYS A 23 26.14 26.75 18.06
C CYS A 23 25.92 28.10 18.77
N GLY A 24 24.68 28.39 19.14
CA GLY A 24 24.34 29.50 20.04
C GLY A 24 24.20 28.98 21.47
N ALA A 25 25.16 29.32 22.34
CA ALA A 25 25.05 29.12 23.77
C ALA A 25 24.48 30.38 24.43
N ARG A 26 23.42 30.23 25.24
CA ARG A 26 22.95 31.24 26.20
C ARG A 26 23.48 30.85 27.57
N THR A 27 24.22 31.75 28.19
CA THR A 27 24.63 31.68 29.59
C THR A 27 23.48 32.12 30.49
N ASN A 28 23.17 31.32 31.51
CA ASN A 28 22.75 31.85 32.81
C ASN A 28 23.18 30.86 33.90
N GLU A 29 24.06 31.29 34.80
CA GLU A 29 24.38 30.54 36.01
C GLU A 29 23.37 30.91 37.09
N THR A 30 22.89 29.93 37.87
CA THR A 30 23.13 29.83 39.33
C THR A 30 22.33 28.66 39.92
N GLY A 31 23.06 27.63 40.40
CA GLY A 31 22.82 26.98 41.70
C GLY A 31 21.92 25.73 41.78
N GLY A 32 22.52 24.56 42.05
CA GLY A 32 21.81 23.42 42.69
C GLY A 32 22.36 22.02 42.36
N SER A 33 23.13 21.45 43.27
CA SER A 33 23.83 20.15 43.21
C SER A 33 22.93 18.90 43.34
N GLY A 34 23.23 17.82 42.59
CA GLY A 34 22.81 16.44 42.90
C GLY A 34 22.67 15.55 41.65
N GLY A 35 23.56 14.58 41.46
CA GLY A 35 23.77 13.91 40.16
C GLY A 35 23.07 12.56 39.91
N ASN A 36 23.18 12.22 38.62
CA ASN A 36 23.32 10.90 37.98
C ASN A 36 22.07 10.11 37.54
N GLY A 37 21.91 9.98 36.21
CA GLY A 37 21.16 8.89 35.56
C GLY A 37 20.22 9.33 34.42
N THR A 38 20.76 9.45 33.21
CA THR A 38 19.99 9.39 31.94
C THR A 38 19.52 7.94 31.70
N PRO A 39 18.31 7.72 31.17
CA PRO A 39 18.12 7.45 29.75
C PRO A 39 17.12 8.46 29.17
N GLU A 40 17.40 9.14 28.05
CA GLU A 40 17.23 8.62 26.70
C GLU A 40 15.84 8.01 26.48
N GLY A 41 15.03 8.72 25.71
CA GLY A 41 13.66 8.37 25.38
C GLY A 41 13.07 9.36 24.39
N GLY A 42 13.83 9.70 23.34
CA GLY A 42 13.28 10.29 22.13
C GLY A 42 12.42 9.25 21.44
N GLY A 43 11.21 9.04 21.94
CA GLY A 43 10.18 8.32 21.21
C GLY A 43 9.81 9.15 20.00
N SER A 44 10.28 8.75 18.81
CA SER A 44 9.66 9.14 17.57
C SER A 44 8.22 8.61 17.63
N GLY A 45 7.30 9.45 18.09
CA GLY A 45 5.89 9.13 18.07
C GLY A 45 5.45 9.08 16.62
N GLN A 46 5.35 7.88 16.05
CA GLN A 46 4.66 7.71 14.78
C GLN A 46 3.21 8.18 14.99
N THR A 47 2.82 9.21 14.25
CA THR A 47 1.46 9.72 14.25
C THR A 47 0.56 8.68 13.59
N VAL A 48 -0.35 8.08 14.36
CA VAL A 48 -1.35 7.15 13.85
C VAL A 48 -2.55 7.96 13.36
N SER A 49 -2.90 7.78 12.09
CA SER A 49 -4.09 8.34 11.44
C SER A 49 -5.23 7.32 11.47
N GLU A 50 -6.47 7.80 11.33
CA GLU A 50 -7.65 6.95 11.17
C GLU A 50 -8.37 7.28 9.86
N ALA A 51 -8.94 6.26 9.21
CA ALA A 51 -9.84 6.45 8.07
C ALA A 51 -11.06 5.55 8.22
N LYS A 52 -12.24 6.12 7.95
CA LYS A 52 -13.46 5.34 7.75
C LYS A 52 -13.48 4.88 6.30
N ILE A 53 -13.56 3.58 6.08
CA ILE A 53 -13.54 2.97 4.74
C ILE A 53 -14.77 2.10 4.52
N THR A 54 -15.09 1.84 3.26
CA THR A 54 -16.04 0.82 2.85
C THR A 54 -15.27 -0.41 2.38
N LEU A 55 -15.68 -1.58 2.87
CA LEU A 55 -15.23 -2.88 2.42
C LEU A 55 -16.35 -3.52 1.62
N PHE A 56 -15.96 -4.29 0.61
CA PHE A 56 -16.89 -4.91 -0.33
C PHE A 56 -16.72 -6.42 -0.21
N PHE A 57 -17.70 -7.07 0.40
CA PHE A 57 -17.76 -8.52 0.59
C PHE A 57 -18.80 -9.12 -0.36
N THR A 58 -19.02 -10.43 -0.30
CA THR A 58 -20.17 -11.06 -0.95
C THR A 58 -21.19 -11.54 0.09
N ASP A 59 -22.44 -11.74 -0.30
CA ASP A 59 -23.43 -12.45 0.53
C ASP A 59 -23.11 -13.96 0.68
N ASP A 60 -23.87 -14.66 1.53
CA ASP A 60 -23.71 -16.10 1.78
C ASP A 60 -23.96 -16.97 0.52
N GLU A 61 -24.70 -16.45 -0.46
CA GLU A 61 -25.02 -17.14 -1.71
C GLU A 61 -23.97 -16.90 -2.81
N MET A 62 -22.97 -16.05 -2.56
CA MET A 62 -21.96 -15.62 -3.54
C MET A 62 -22.59 -15.03 -4.81
N SER A 63 -23.64 -14.24 -4.66
CA SER A 63 -24.38 -13.60 -5.76
C SER A 63 -24.15 -12.10 -5.87
N ASP A 64 -24.10 -11.39 -4.75
CA ASP A 64 -24.10 -9.94 -4.72
C ASP A 64 -23.02 -9.36 -3.80
N ILE A 65 -22.53 -8.16 -4.15
CA ILE A 65 -21.62 -7.40 -3.29
C ILE A 65 -22.37 -6.81 -2.09
N VAL A 66 -21.86 -7.06 -0.89
CA VAL A 66 -22.34 -6.50 0.38
C VAL A 66 -21.35 -5.48 0.91
N GLU A 67 -21.77 -4.23 1.05
CA GLU A 67 -20.95 -3.15 1.58
C GLU A 67 -20.94 -3.14 3.11
N GLN A 68 -19.76 -3.03 3.71
CA GLN A 68 -19.60 -2.88 5.15
C GLN A 68 -18.61 -1.77 5.49
N GLN A 69 -19.00 -0.87 6.38
CA GLN A 69 -18.13 0.22 6.83
C GLN A 69 -17.30 -0.21 8.06
N THR A 70 -16.04 0.21 8.06
CA THR A 70 -15.13 0.05 9.21
C THR A 70 -14.22 1.26 9.37
N VAL A 71 -13.48 1.32 10.47
CA VAL A 71 -12.41 2.29 10.69
C VAL A 71 -11.08 1.55 10.74
N ILE A 72 -10.14 1.96 9.90
CA ILE A 72 -8.76 1.49 9.91
C ILE A 72 -7.85 2.53 10.55
N ARG A 73 -6.73 2.09 11.12
CA ARG A 73 -5.67 2.94 11.68
C ARG A 73 -4.37 2.66 10.98
N TYR A 74 -3.66 3.70 10.55
CA TYR A 74 -2.47 3.56 9.73
C TYR A 74 -1.43 4.64 10.02
N THR A 75 -0.20 4.39 9.62
CA THR A 75 0.96 5.26 9.88
C THR A 75 1.48 5.99 8.64
N ASP A 76 1.24 5.45 7.46
CA ASP A 76 1.52 6.04 6.14
C ASP A 76 0.58 5.45 5.08
N ASP A 77 0.73 5.87 3.82
CA ASP A 77 -0.15 5.46 2.72
C ASP A 77 -0.02 3.97 2.37
N GLU A 78 1.17 3.39 2.46
CA GLU A 78 1.34 1.95 2.20
C GLU A 78 0.70 1.12 3.32
N ASP A 79 0.88 1.54 4.57
CA ASP A 79 0.20 0.94 5.72
C ASP A 79 -1.32 1.09 5.60
N LYS A 80 -1.84 2.24 5.14
CA LYS A 80 -3.28 2.41 4.88
C LYS A 80 -3.84 1.33 3.96
N LEU A 81 -3.14 1.02 2.87
CA LEU A 81 -3.52 -0.04 1.93
C LEU A 81 -3.41 -1.43 2.58
N LYS A 82 -2.35 -1.70 3.36
CA LYS A 82 -2.21 -2.96 4.12
C LYS A 82 -3.38 -3.18 5.07
N GLN A 83 -3.77 -2.15 5.82
CA GLN A 83 -4.87 -2.23 6.79
C GLN A 83 -6.22 -2.41 6.09
N ALA A 84 -6.42 -1.76 4.93
CA ALA A 84 -7.62 -1.96 4.11
C ALA A 84 -7.71 -3.39 3.57
N LEU A 85 -6.61 -3.93 3.04
CA LEU A 85 -6.53 -5.30 2.54
C LEU A 85 -6.73 -6.33 3.65
N GLU A 86 -6.10 -6.16 4.82
CA GLU A 86 -6.30 -7.09 5.94
C GLU A 86 -7.75 -7.04 6.46
N ALA A 87 -8.35 -5.86 6.49
CA ALA A 87 -9.76 -5.71 6.82
C ALA A 87 -10.67 -6.34 5.74
N LEU A 88 -10.31 -6.27 4.47
CA LEU A 88 -11.00 -6.99 3.40
C LEU A 88 -10.84 -8.51 3.54
N ARG A 89 -9.70 -9.00 4.03
CA ARG A 89 -9.44 -10.42 4.21
C ARG A 89 -10.24 -11.01 5.37
N THR A 90 -10.35 -10.28 6.48
CA THR A 90 -10.82 -10.84 7.76
C THR A 90 -12.02 -10.13 8.39
N GLY A 91 -12.41 -8.96 7.87
CA GLY A 91 -13.35 -8.05 8.51
C GLY A 91 -14.83 -8.27 8.18
N ALA A 92 -15.17 -9.35 7.47
CA ALA A 92 -16.56 -9.68 7.14
C ALA A 92 -17.38 -9.92 8.42
N LYS A 93 -18.54 -9.28 8.51
CA LYS A 93 -19.51 -9.45 9.60
C LYS A 93 -20.71 -10.27 9.13
N GLU A 94 -21.62 -10.58 10.06
CA GLU A 94 -22.86 -11.34 9.80
C GLU A 94 -23.57 -10.91 8.51
N GLY A 95 -23.94 -11.90 7.68
CA GLY A 95 -24.56 -11.70 6.36
C GLY A 95 -23.56 -11.33 5.26
N ALA A 96 -22.26 -11.47 5.49
CA ALA A 96 -21.23 -11.27 4.49
C ALA A 96 -20.07 -12.28 4.61
N VAL A 97 -19.45 -12.58 3.48
CA VAL A 97 -18.34 -13.51 3.32
C VAL A 97 -17.19 -12.81 2.59
N SER A 98 -15.96 -12.98 3.08
CA SER A 98 -14.78 -12.52 2.34
C SER A 98 -14.31 -13.56 1.35
N LEU A 99 -14.25 -13.19 0.07
CA LEU A 99 -13.64 -14.00 -1.00
C LEU A 99 -12.10 -14.03 -0.90
N TRP A 100 -11.52 -13.26 0.03
CA TRP A 100 -10.09 -13.19 0.24
C TRP A 100 -9.64 -13.90 1.52
N GLU A 101 -10.57 -14.45 2.33
CA GLU A 101 -10.27 -15.02 3.65
C GLU A 101 -9.14 -16.07 3.63
N LYS A 102 -9.10 -16.89 2.58
CA LYS A 102 -8.09 -17.95 2.39
C LYS A 102 -6.89 -17.52 1.55
N ALA A 103 -6.95 -16.37 0.89
CA ALA A 103 -5.81 -15.81 0.16
C ALA A 103 -4.80 -15.19 1.13
N GLU A 104 -3.56 -15.02 0.69
CA GLU A 104 -2.54 -14.27 1.42
C GLU A 104 -2.16 -13.02 0.66
N PHE A 105 -2.20 -11.85 1.30
CA PHE A 105 -1.63 -10.62 0.76
C PHE A 105 -0.16 -10.53 1.19
N LYS A 106 0.76 -10.98 0.31
CA LYS A 106 2.19 -11.13 0.62
C LYS A 106 2.89 -9.79 0.72
N SER A 107 2.58 -8.87 -0.20
CA SER A 107 3.11 -7.51 -0.16
C SER A 107 2.21 -6.53 -0.88
N VAL A 108 2.25 -5.27 -0.45
CA VAL A 108 1.67 -4.14 -1.16
C VAL A 108 2.70 -3.02 -1.18
N LYS A 109 2.88 -2.41 -2.35
CA LYS A 109 3.75 -1.26 -2.57
C LYS A 109 2.98 -0.18 -3.29
N ALA A 110 3.14 1.07 -2.88
CA ALA A 110 2.52 2.22 -3.51
C ALA A 110 3.59 3.20 -4.00
N GLU A 111 3.57 3.52 -5.29
CA GLU A 111 4.47 4.50 -5.90
C GLU A 111 3.73 5.31 -6.96
N GLY A 112 3.63 6.62 -6.78
CA GLY A 112 3.06 7.53 -7.79
C GLY A 112 1.64 7.16 -8.23
N GLY A 113 0.81 6.66 -7.31
CA GLY A 113 -0.57 6.23 -7.58
C GLY A 113 -0.72 4.82 -8.15
N ALA A 114 0.38 4.14 -8.49
CA ALA A 114 0.37 2.73 -8.82
C ALA A 114 0.52 1.88 -7.56
N VAL A 115 -0.36 0.88 -7.40
CA VAL A 115 -0.29 -0.12 -6.34
C VAL A 115 0.12 -1.45 -6.93
N THR A 116 1.20 -2.05 -6.44
CA THR A 116 1.56 -3.44 -6.75
C THR A 116 1.21 -4.32 -5.57
N LEU A 117 0.32 -5.28 -5.79
CA LEU A 117 -0.16 -6.25 -4.81
C LEU A 117 0.31 -7.65 -5.20
N ASP A 118 1.22 -8.25 -4.42
CA ASP A 118 1.59 -9.65 -4.56
C ASP A 118 0.74 -10.51 -3.62
N ILE A 119 0.11 -11.55 -4.16
CA ILE A 119 -0.77 -12.45 -3.44
C ILE A 119 -0.32 -13.91 -3.57
N HIS A 120 -0.69 -14.72 -2.59
CA HIS A 120 -0.80 -16.17 -2.77
C HIS A 120 -2.28 -16.54 -2.83
N LEU A 121 -2.67 -17.35 -3.82
CA LEU A 121 -4.04 -17.79 -4.01
C LEU A 121 -4.11 -19.33 -3.97
N PRO A 122 -4.37 -19.93 -2.79
CA PRO A 122 -4.47 -21.39 -2.69
C PRO A 122 -5.75 -21.92 -3.35
N ASP A 123 -5.81 -23.23 -3.60
CA ASP A 123 -6.94 -23.85 -4.29
C ASP A 123 -8.28 -23.63 -3.56
N GLU A 124 -8.27 -23.57 -2.22
CA GLU A 124 -9.45 -23.30 -1.40
C GLU A 124 -9.96 -21.85 -1.51
N ALA A 125 -9.17 -20.95 -2.09
CA ALA A 125 -9.57 -19.57 -2.38
C ALA A 125 -10.10 -19.39 -3.82
N ARG A 126 -10.28 -20.49 -4.57
CA ARG A 126 -10.78 -20.46 -5.96
C ARG A 126 -12.25 -20.81 -6.03
N PHE A 127 -13.06 -19.84 -6.42
CA PHE A 127 -14.52 -19.91 -6.41
C PHE A 127 -15.15 -20.03 -7.82
N GLY A 128 -14.33 -20.27 -8.85
CA GLY A 128 -14.77 -20.34 -10.25
C GLY A 128 -15.22 -18.98 -10.79
N ALA A 129 -15.85 -18.97 -11.96
CA ALA A 129 -16.15 -17.72 -12.69
C ALA A 129 -16.93 -16.67 -11.88
N PRO A 130 -18.06 -17.03 -11.21
CA PRO A 130 -18.82 -16.03 -10.45
C PRO A 130 -18.01 -15.44 -9.29
N GLY A 131 -17.26 -16.28 -8.59
CA GLY A 131 -16.45 -15.82 -7.47
C GLY A 131 -15.19 -15.06 -7.89
N GLU A 132 -14.61 -15.34 -9.06
CA GLU A 132 -13.51 -14.55 -9.62
C GLU A 132 -13.96 -13.11 -9.91
N ALA A 133 -15.11 -12.95 -10.58
CA ALA A 133 -15.67 -11.64 -10.87
C ALA A 133 -15.95 -10.84 -9.58
N LEU A 134 -16.59 -11.45 -8.59
CA LEU A 134 -16.87 -10.82 -7.30
C LEU A 134 -15.61 -10.50 -6.51
N ALA A 135 -14.58 -11.37 -6.54
CA ALA A 135 -13.32 -11.13 -5.85
C ALA A 135 -12.58 -9.92 -6.45
N LEU A 136 -12.51 -9.84 -7.78
CA LEU A 136 -11.92 -8.70 -8.48
C LEU A 136 -12.71 -7.42 -8.26
N GLU A 137 -14.04 -7.46 -8.29
CA GLU A 137 -14.87 -6.29 -7.97
C GLU A 137 -14.63 -5.82 -6.53
N SER A 138 -14.66 -6.75 -5.57
CA SER A 138 -14.41 -6.52 -4.16
C SER A 138 -13.05 -5.83 -3.91
N LEU A 139 -11.99 -6.33 -4.53
CA LEU A 139 -10.65 -5.76 -4.44
C LEU A 139 -10.58 -4.37 -5.08
N LYS A 140 -11.07 -4.22 -6.32
CA LYS A 140 -11.06 -2.96 -7.07
C LYS A 140 -11.79 -1.87 -6.30
N ARG A 141 -13.01 -2.13 -5.84
CA ARG A 141 -13.83 -1.15 -5.09
C ARG A 141 -13.18 -0.78 -3.76
N THR A 142 -12.55 -1.74 -3.09
CA THR A 142 -11.83 -1.48 -1.82
C THR A 142 -10.58 -0.62 -2.03
N LEU A 143 -9.79 -0.84 -3.08
CA LEU A 143 -8.56 -0.07 -3.29
C LEU A 143 -8.80 1.25 -4.02
N PHE A 144 -9.66 1.28 -5.03
CA PHE A 144 -10.01 2.52 -5.75
C PHE A 144 -10.91 3.48 -4.95
N GLN A 145 -11.35 3.12 -3.74
CA GLN A 145 -11.97 4.12 -2.85
C GLN A 145 -10.97 5.21 -2.41
N PHE A 146 -9.68 4.91 -2.45
CA PHE A 146 -8.61 5.86 -2.15
C PHE A 146 -8.26 6.62 -3.43
N GLU A 147 -8.53 7.92 -3.48
CA GLU A 147 -8.39 8.74 -4.70
C GLU A 147 -6.97 8.73 -5.28
N GLU A 148 -5.96 8.59 -4.41
CA GLU A 148 -4.57 8.50 -4.82
C GLU A 148 -4.20 7.17 -5.50
N VAL A 149 -5.05 6.13 -5.44
CA VAL A 149 -4.83 4.87 -6.16
C VAL A 149 -5.40 4.98 -7.57
N GLU A 150 -4.52 5.02 -8.56
CA GLU A 150 -4.89 5.16 -9.98
C GLU A 150 -4.83 3.83 -10.73
N SER A 151 -4.00 2.89 -10.26
CA SER A 151 -3.89 1.56 -10.84
C SER A 151 -3.48 0.49 -9.83
N ILE A 152 -3.85 -0.77 -10.12
CA ILE A 152 -3.56 -1.94 -9.30
C ILE A 152 -2.93 -3.00 -10.20
N GLU A 153 -1.66 -3.31 -9.97
CA GLU A 153 -0.97 -4.47 -10.53
C GLU A 153 -1.11 -5.64 -9.55
N VAL A 154 -1.81 -6.69 -9.96
CA VAL A 154 -1.97 -7.90 -9.15
C VAL A 154 -1.01 -8.97 -9.65
N LEU A 155 -0.15 -9.45 -8.76
CA LEU A 155 0.79 -10.55 -9.01
C LEU A 155 0.39 -11.76 -8.17
N VAL A 156 0.50 -12.96 -8.75
CA VAL A 156 0.36 -14.22 -8.02
C VAL A 156 1.73 -14.83 -7.85
N ASP A 157 2.20 -14.90 -6.62
CA ASP A 157 3.53 -15.38 -6.28
C ASP A 157 4.67 -14.69 -7.06
N GLY A 158 4.51 -13.39 -7.29
CA GLY A 158 5.46 -12.54 -8.03
C GLY A 158 5.30 -12.58 -9.55
N GLU A 159 4.34 -13.34 -10.09
CA GLU A 159 4.09 -13.45 -11.53
C GLU A 159 2.81 -12.70 -11.94
N ALA A 160 2.88 -12.00 -13.07
CA ALA A 160 1.69 -11.48 -13.75
C ALA A 160 0.97 -12.65 -14.43
N VAL A 161 -0.30 -12.85 -14.11
CA VAL A 161 -1.14 -13.94 -14.61
C VAL A 161 -2.31 -13.39 -15.40
N ASP A 162 -2.67 -14.03 -16.51
CA ASP A 162 -3.77 -13.55 -17.37
C ASP A 162 -5.15 -13.57 -16.68
N SER A 163 -5.28 -14.31 -15.58
CA SER A 163 -6.52 -14.51 -14.81
C SER A 163 -6.20 -15.11 -13.43
N LEU A 164 -7.00 -14.80 -12.40
CA LEU A 164 -6.82 -15.35 -11.06
C LEU A 164 -7.37 -16.79 -10.95
N MET A 165 -8.45 -17.10 -11.67
CA MET A 165 -9.13 -18.40 -11.61
C MET A 165 -9.48 -19.00 -12.98
N GLY A 166 -9.11 -18.33 -14.08
CA GLY A 166 -9.26 -18.79 -15.46
C GLY A 166 -10.49 -18.27 -16.20
N HIS A 167 -11.20 -17.26 -15.67
CA HIS A 167 -12.48 -16.80 -16.22
C HIS A 167 -12.52 -15.30 -16.56
N GLU A 168 -11.88 -14.45 -15.76
CA GLU A 168 -11.80 -13.01 -16.01
C GLU A 168 -10.42 -12.65 -16.55
N GLU A 169 -10.36 -11.80 -17.57
CA GLU A 169 -9.10 -11.20 -18.01
C GLU A 169 -8.58 -10.28 -16.90
N LEU A 170 -7.29 -10.40 -16.59
CA LEU A 170 -6.60 -9.57 -15.61
C LEU A 170 -5.65 -8.59 -16.31
N PRO A 171 -6.02 -7.31 -16.45
CA PRO A 171 -5.12 -6.30 -17.00
C PRO A 171 -3.90 -6.06 -16.11
N HIS A 172 -2.76 -5.76 -16.74
CA HIS A 172 -1.49 -5.47 -16.08
C HIS A 172 -0.99 -4.05 -16.45
N PRO A 173 -1.35 -3.01 -15.68
CA PRO A 173 -2.18 -3.02 -14.48
C PRO A 173 -3.68 -2.83 -14.76
N ILE A 174 -4.51 -3.12 -13.76
CA ILE A 174 -5.90 -2.67 -13.71
C ILE A 174 -5.90 -1.15 -13.49
N VAL A 175 -6.41 -0.39 -14.45
CA VAL A 175 -6.50 1.08 -14.35
C VAL A 175 -7.87 1.47 -13.82
N ARG A 176 -7.94 2.51 -12.98
CA ARG A 176 -9.19 3.10 -12.53
C ARG A 176 -10.02 3.54 -13.74
N ASP A 177 -11.27 3.09 -13.79
CA ASP A 177 -12.24 3.64 -14.75
C ASP A 177 -12.64 5.05 -14.32
N GLU A 178 -12.44 6.05 -15.19
CA GLU A 178 -12.84 7.44 -14.93
C GLU A 178 -14.36 7.68 -15.02
N SER A 179 -15.16 6.62 -15.25
CA SER A 179 -16.60 6.69 -15.47
C SER A 179 -17.47 6.22 -14.30
N ALA A 180 -16.87 5.93 -13.14
CA ALA A 180 -17.59 5.49 -11.93
C ALA A 180 -18.00 6.66 -11.02
#